data_AF-A0A968EL14-F1
#
_entry.id   AF-A0A968EL14-F1
#
_cell.length_a   1.000
_cell.length_b   1.000
_cell.length_c   1.000
_cell.angle_alpha   90.00
_cell.angle_beta   90.00
_cell.angle_gamma   90.00
#
_symmetry.space_group_name_H-M   'P 1'
#
loop_
_entity.id
_entity.type
_entity.pdbx_description
1 polymer ?
#
loop_
_entity_poly.entity_id
_entity_poly.type
_entity_poly.pdbx_seq_one_letter_code
_entity_poly.pdbx_strand_id
1 'polypeptide(L)' 'PVGYNGRAGTVVVSGTPIRRPAGQRRGPGGPTFGPSERLDFELEVGFVVGSPSAIGEPVPIGEAERQL' A
#
# COMPACT_ATOMS: atom_id res chain seq x y z
N PRO A 1 -3.41 -13.28 -9.05
CA PRO A 1 -3.02 -12.51 -7.84
C PRO A 1 -3.79 -11.19 -7.83
N VAL A 2 -4.85 -11.08 -7.01
CA VAL A 2 -5.61 -9.83 -6.89
C VAL A 2 -4.74 -8.81 -6.16
N GLY A 3 -4.70 -7.57 -6.66
CA GLY A 3 -3.90 -6.49 -6.08
C GLY A 3 -4.50 -5.12 -6.40
N TYR A 4 -3.99 -4.09 -5.74
CA TYR A 4 -4.41 -2.69 -5.91
C TYR A 4 -3.18 -1.77 -5.89
N ASN A 5 -3.32 -0.58 -6.47
CA ASN A 5 -2.25 0.43 -6.42
C ASN A 5 -2.22 1.08 -5.03
N GLY A 6 -1.08 0.99 -4.34
CA GLY A 6 -0.83 1.68 -3.09
C GLY A 6 -0.49 3.17 -3.26
N ARG A 7 -0.04 3.82 -2.18
CA ARG A 7 0.38 5.24 -2.16
C ARG A 7 1.88 5.36 -1.91
N ALA A 8 2.67 5.51 -2.97
CA ALA A 8 4.14 5.60 -2.88
C ALA A 8 4.63 6.74 -1.97
N GLY A 9 3.97 7.90 -1.99
CA GLY A 9 4.36 9.08 -1.20
C GLY A 9 4.20 8.95 0.33
N THR A 10 3.70 7.81 0.82
CA THR A 10 3.55 7.54 2.26
C THR A 10 4.31 6.30 2.73
N VAL A 11 5.19 5.75 1.88
CA VAL A 11 6.14 4.71 2.31
C VAL A 11 7.27 5.38 3.09
N VAL A 12 7.51 4.91 4.31
CA VAL A 12 8.49 5.50 5.22
C VAL A 12 9.45 4.43 5.75
N VAL A 13 10.67 4.83 6.09
CA VAL A 13 11.68 3.94 6.65
C VAL A 13 11.32 3.52 8.08
N SER A 14 11.90 2.40 8.52
CA SER A 14 11.74 1.89 9.88
C SER A 14 12.06 2.95 10.94
N GLY A 15 11.27 2.96 12.03
CA GLY A 15 11.39 3.93 13.11
C GLY A 15 10.65 5.25 12.89
N THR A 16 10.13 5.52 11.69
CA THR A 16 9.30 6.71 11.44
C THR A 16 8.00 6.66 12.26
N PRO A 17 7.70 7.64 13.13
CA PRO A 17 6.47 7.64 13.91
C PRO A 17 5.23 7.77 13.01
N ILE A 18 4.21 6.92 13.24
CA ILE A 18 2.94 6.96 12.51
C ILE A 18 1.88 7.65 13.36
N ARG A 19 1.33 8.77 12.86
CA ARG A 19 0.22 9.47 13.51
C ARG A 19 -1.09 8.74 13.23
N ARG A 20 -1.89 8.46 14.28
CA ARG A 20 -3.26 7.93 14.13
C ARG A 20 -4.06 8.83 13.19
N PRO A 21 -4.59 8.30 12.06
CA PRO A 21 -5.32 9.11 11.10
C PRO A 21 -6.68 9.52 11.66
N ALA A 22 -7.18 10.66 11.20
CA ALA A 22 -8.57 11.07 11.37
C ALA A 22 -9.31 10.91 10.04
N GLY A 23 -10.58 10.54 10.10
CA GLY A 23 -11.39 10.30 8.92
C GLY A 23 -12.87 10.23 9.23
N GLN A 24 -13.66 10.09 8.18
CA GLN A 24 -15.09 9.84 8.29
C GLN A 24 -15.34 8.36 8.61
N ARG A 25 -16.27 8.12 9.53
CA ARG A 25 -16.77 6.79 9.88
C ARG A 25 -18.29 6.79 9.80
N ARG A 26 -18.89 5.61 9.64
CA ARG A 26 -20.34 5.44 9.69
C ARG A 26 -20.84 5.73 11.11
N GLY A 27 -21.78 6.65 11.25
CA GLY A 27 -22.49 6.92 12.50
C GLY A 27 -24.00 6.62 12.39
N PRO A 28 -24.72 6.60 13.52
CA PRO A 28 -26.15 6.26 13.57
C PRO A 28 -27.05 7.27 12.84
N GLY A 29 -26.64 8.54 12.73
CA GLY A 29 -27.38 9.61 12.04
C GLY A 29 -26.68 10.16 10.80
N GLY A 30 -25.63 9.49 10.31
CA GLY A 30 -24.79 9.96 9.22
C GLY A 30 -23.28 9.82 9.52
N PRO A 31 -22.40 10.21 8.58
CA PRO A 31 -20.95 10.13 8.78
C PRO A 31 -20.48 11.03 9.92
N THR A 32 -19.61 10.50 10.78
CA THR A 32 -18.95 11.28 11.85
C THR A 32 -17.46 11.39 11.55
N PHE A 33 -16.84 12.53 11.83
CA PHE A 33 -15.40 12.75 11.66
C PHE A 33 -14.65 12.64 12.99
N GLY A 34 -13.49 11.98 12.99
CA GLY A 34 -12.61 11.93 14.16
C GLY A 34 -11.46 10.93 14.01
N PRO A 35 -10.66 10.69 15.07
CA PRO A 35 -9.54 9.74 15.04
C PRO A 35 -10.01 8.30 14.77
N SER A 36 -9.30 7.51 13.96
CA SER A 36 -9.64 6.10 13.72
C SER A 36 -9.72 5.31 15.04
N GLU A 37 -10.78 4.53 15.22
CA GLU A 37 -11.03 3.70 16.40
C GLU A 37 -10.46 2.28 16.25
N ARG A 38 -10.11 1.89 15.02
CA ARG A 38 -9.63 0.55 14.66
C ARG A 38 -8.37 0.69 13.80
N LEU A 39 -7.29 1.14 14.42
CA LEU A 39 -5.97 1.15 13.78
C LEU A 39 -5.41 -0.26 13.86
N ASP A 40 -4.91 -0.76 12.74
CA ASP A 40 -4.41 -2.12 12.59
C ASP A 40 -3.03 -2.11 11.92
N PHE A 41 -2.40 -3.28 11.84
CA PHE A 41 -1.18 -3.51 11.08
C PHE A 41 -1.34 -4.73 10.18
N GLU A 42 -0.57 -4.75 9.10
CA GLU A 42 -0.44 -5.90 8.20
C GLU A 42 1.05 -6.27 8.14
N LEU A 43 1.35 -7.56 8.31
CA LEU A 43 2.70 -8.08 8.11
C LEU A 43 2.83 -8.51 6.65
N GLU A 44 3.68 -7.81 5.91
CA GLU A 44 3.89 -8.05 4.50
C GLU A 44 5.38 -8.08 4.15
N VAL A 45 5.68 -8.54 2.94
CA VAL A 45 6.97 -8.42 2.30
C VAL A 45 6.82 -7.60 1.02
N GLY A 46 7.78 -6.72 0.78
CA GLY A 46 7.90 -5.98 -0.47
C GLY A 46 9.17 -6.39 -1.20
N PHE A 47 9.13 -6.35 -2.53
CA PHE A 47 10.32 -6.42 -3.36
C PHE A 47 10.47 -5.10 -4.13
N VAL A 48 11.70 -4.76 -4.49
CA VAL A 48 11.99 -3.62 -5.35
C VAL A 48 12.20 -4.18 -6.75
N VAL A 49 11.53 -3.58 -7.74
CA VAL A 49 11.77 -3.91 -9.15
C VAL A 49 13.00 -3.14 -9.62
N GLY A 50 14.05 -3.85 -10.03
CA GLY A 50 15.33 -3.30 -10.46
C GLY A 50 15.42 -3.02 -11.97
N SER A 51 14.59 -3.68 -12.79
CA SER A 51 14.60 -3.55 -14.25
C SER A 51 13.30 -2.95 -14.80
N PRO A 52 13.33 -2.05 -15.79
CA PRO A 52 12.13 -1.51 -16.40
C PRO A 52 11.48 -2.50 -17.38
N SER A 53 10.15 -2.42 -17.50
CA SER A 53 9.39 -3.03 -18.61
C SER A 53 8.78 -1.95 -19.49
N ALA A 54 8.62 -2.24 -20.79
CA ALA A 54 7.94 -1.32 -21.71
C ALA A 54 6.41 -1.37 -21.55
N ILE A 55 5.75 -0.24 -21.76
CA ILE A 55 4.28 -0.16 -21.74
C ILE A 55 3.73 -1.04 -22.87
N GLY A 56 2.85 -1.97 -22.53
CA GLY A 56 2.23 -2.89 -23.48
C GLY A 56 3.03 -4.18 -23.72
N GLU A 57 4.21 -4.34 -23.10
CA GLU A 57 5.05 -5.53 -23.23
C GLU A 57 5.03 -6.34 -21.92
N PRO A 58 4.38 -7.52 -21.88
CA PRO A 58 4.34 -8.36 -20.68
C PRO A 58 5.70 -8.98 -20.36
N VAL A 59 6.03 -9.14 -19.08
CA VAL A 59 7.19 -9.93 -18.63
C VAL A 59 6.81 -11.42 -18.60
N PRO A 60 7.50 -12.30 -19.34
CA PRO A 60 7.30 -13.74 -19.26
C PRO A 60 7.60 -14.26 -17.85
N ILE A 61 6.83 -15.25 -17.37
CA ILE A 61 7.00 -15.78 -16.02
C ILE A 61 8.41 -16.33 -15.74
N GLY A 62 9.07 -16.91 -16.76
CA GLY A 62 10.46 -17.40 -16.65
C GLY A 62 11.52 -16.30 -16.55
N GLU A 63 11.13 -15.04 -16.77
CA GLU A 63 12.00 -13.86 -16.67
C GLU A 63 11.65 -12.99 -15.47
N ALA A 64 10.58 -13.29 -14.73
CA ALA A 64 10.09 -12.46 -13.63
C ALA A 64 11.14 -12.24 -12.53
N GLU A 65 11.90 -13.28 -12.16
CA GLU A 65 12.97 -13.16 -11.16
C GLU A 65 14.14 -12.26 -11.61
N ARG A 66 14.33 -12.07 -12.92
CA ARG A 66 15.34 -11.13 -13.45
C ARG A 66 14.95 -9.66 -13.27
N GLN A 67 13.70 -9.39 -12.89
CA GLN A 67 13.19 -8.04 -12.65
C GLN A 67 13.45 -7.56 -11.22
N LEU A 68 13.78 -8.48 -10.30
CA LEU A 68 14.14 -8.18 -8.90
C LEU A 68 15.59 -7.70 -8.84
#